data_AF-A0A9P6E9N1-F1
#
_entry.id   AF-A0A9P6E9N1-F1
#
_cell.length_a   1.000
_cell.length_b   1.000
_cell.length_c   1.000
_cell.angle_alpha   90.00
_cell.angle_beta   90.00
_cell.angle_gamma   90.00
#
_symmetry.space_group_name_H-M   'P 1'
#
loop_
_entity.id
_entity.type
_entity.pdbx_description
1 polymer ?
#
loop_
_entity_poly.entity_id
_entity_poly.type
_entity_poly.pdbx_seq_one_letter_code
_entity_poly.pdbx_strand_id
1 'polypeptide(L)'
;MPQKTAWKLNTKAQLRSSWKDRKAQPKQPLSSQDRLKRLFTSLCAQIDGGYFTNAVKTCDKILRLEPSDQDAQRTKLFLLLQIEQYDEALLLIGSSQDPKAYSYERAYTLYRKQQETESRGILETLKQEKGEDDRGIVHLEAQLNYREGSYQEAFEMYNQLLDTAESNSEEHFDISTNLQASQKHLDFINTGFHHALDALPTTITSTLETAPPPVHQPSIAAAVTSASAPAEREESRIVPKKVRARRVPAGVIPGVTPPPDPERWLKKIERSTFNQGKRRKGAGGGGATQGAAVDATPTPGGAPHTSKSGGKGKKKK
;
A
#
# COMPACT_ATOMS: atom_id res chain seq x y z
N MET A 1 -52.60 83.63 25.67
CA MET A 1 -53.41 82.47 26.12
C MET A 1 -53.58 81.53 24.94
N PRO A 2 -53.47 80.20 25.14
CA PRO A 2 -52.73 79.25 24.30
C PRO A 2 -53.61 78.60 23.22
N GLN A 3 -53.08 77.92 22.19
CA GLN A 3 -52.85 76.48 22.24
C GLN A 3 -51.68 76.02 21.36
N LYS A 4 -50.82 75.19 21.96
CA LYS A 4 -49.75 74.44 21.32
C LYS A 4 -50.37 73.23 20.59
N THR A 5 -50.10 73.07 19.30
CA THR A 5 -50.35 71.81 18.58
C THR A 5 -49.04 71.09 18.30
N ALA A 6 -49.10 69.79 18.54
CA ALA A 6 -47.98 68.90 18.79
C ALA A 6 -47.15 68.56 17.54
N TRP A 7 -45.86 68.36 17.78
CA TRP A 7 -44.87 67.88 16.82
C TRP A 7 -45.19 66.44 16.40
N LYS A 8 -45.39 66.19 15.09
CA LYS A 8 -45.47 64.84 14.54
C LYS A 8 -44.08 64.21 14.53
N LEU A 9 -43.81 63.33 15.48
CA LEU A 9 -42.64 62.45 15.49
C LEU A 9 -42.75 61.39 14.39
N ASN A 10 -41.91 61.55 13.37
CA ASN A 10 -41.11 60.54 12.68
C ASN A 10 -41.63 59.07 12.67
N THR A 11 -42.45 58.72 11.68
CA THR A 11 -42.83 57.34 11.37
C THR A 11 -41.88 56.69 10.34
N LYS A 12 -40.57 56.71 10.59
CA LYS A 12 -39.56 55.94 9.81
C LYS A 12 -38.86 54.87 10.65
N ALA A 13 -39.58 54.21 11.56
CA ALA A 13 -39.02 53.20 12.47
C ALA A 13 -39.63 51.80 12.36
N GLN A 14 -40.40 51.47 11.31
CA GLN A 14 -41.11 50.17 11.24
C GLN A 14 -40.90 49.33 9.97
N LEU A 15 -39.87 49.60 9.17
CA LEU A 15 -39.49 48.74 8.03
C LEU A 15 -38.07 48.17 8.11
N ARG A 16 -37.54 47.97 9.33
CA ARG A 16 -36.41 47.06 9.54
C ARG A 16 -36.95 45.70 9.97
N SER A 17 -37.71 45.09 9.06
CA SER A 17 -38.22 43.72 9.18
C SER A 17 -37.03 42.77 9.28
N SER A 18 -37.11 41.87 10.26
CA SER A 18 -36.08 40.96 10.73
C SER A 18 -35.57 40.02 9.63
N TRP A 19 -34.35 40.25 9.15
CA TRP A 19 -33.62 39.24 8.34
C TRP A 19 -32.85 38.27 9.24
N LYS A 20 -32.78 38.54 10.55
CA LYS A 20 -32.00 37.76 11.53
C LYS A 20 -32.78 36.56 12.10
N ASP A 21 -34.10 36.52 11.97
CA ASP A 21 -34.95 35.45 12.54
C ASP A 21 -35.44 34.40 11.55
N ARG A 22 -35.05 34.46 10.28
CA ARG A 22 -35.27 33.33 9.35
C ARG A 22 -34.27 32.21 9.62
N LYS A 23 -34.42 31.53 10.75
CA LYS A 23 -33.79 30.23 10.99
C LYS A 23 -34.27 29.30 9.87
N ALA A 24 -33.35 28.93 8.97
CA ALA A 24 -33.65 28.03 7.87
C ALA A 24 -34.20 26.72 8.46
N GLN A 25 -35.42 26.35 8.07
CA GLN A 25 -35.99 25.04 8.38
C GLN A 25 -35.02 23.97 7.85
N PRO A 26 -34.72 22.92 8.63
CA PRO A 26 -33.83 21.86 8.18
C PRO A 26 -34.41 21.26 6.90
N LYS A 27 -33.64 21.34 5.81
CA LYS A 27 -34.05 20.79 4.51
C LYS A 27 -34.34 19.30 4.71
N GLN A 28 -35.51 18.85 4.23
CA GLN A 28 -35.87 17.43 4.24
C GLN A 28 -34.73 16.62 3.60
N PRO A 29 -34.34 15.46 4.17
CA PRO A 29 -33.30 14.63 3.60
C PRO A 29 -33.70 14.24 2.18
N LEU A 30 -32.78 14.35 1.23
CA LEU A 30 -33.01 13.92 -0.15
C LEU A 30 -33.46 12.46 -0.18
N SER A 31 -34.33 12.14 -1.14
CA SER A 31 -34.70 10.75 -1.46
C SER A 31 -33.45 9.91 -1.71
N SER A 32 -33.51 8.61 -1.39
CA SER A 32 -32.43 7.66 -1.63
C SER A 32 -31.99 7.67 -3.10
N GLN A 33 -32.94 7.72 -4.02
CA GLN A 33 -32.67 7.80 -5.46
C GLN A 33 -31.94 9.08 -5.87
N ASP A 34 -32.32 10.24 -5.32
CA ASP A 34 -31.65 11.51 -5.63
C ASP A 34 -30.24 11.57 -5.03
N ARG A 35 -30.05 10.94 -3.86
CA ARG A 35 -28.73 10.78 -3.27
C ARG A 35 -27.84 9.88 -4.14
N LEU A 36 -28.36 8.77 -4.64
CA LEU A 36 -27.65 7.88 -5.57
C LEU A 36 -27.22 8.62 -6.84
N LYS A 37 -28.14 9.34 -7.50
CA LYS A 37 -27.82 10.15 -8.69
C LYS A 37 -26.65 11.10 -8.44
N ARG A 38 -26.67 11.83 -7.31
CA ARG A 38 -25.58 12.73 -6.93
C ARG A 38 -24.26 12.01 -6.65
N LEU A 39 -24.31 10.82 -6.05
CA LEU A 39 -23.12 10.01 -5.81
C LEU A 39 -22.51 9.52 -7.13
N PHE A 40 -23.32 9.06 -8.07
CA PHE A 40 -22.84 8.67 -9.40
C PHE A 40 -22.26 9.84 -10.18
N THR A 41 -22.91 11.02 -10.18
CA THR A 41 -22.33 12.22 -10.79
C THR A 41 -20.97 12.59 -10.18
N SER A 42 -20.86 12.48 -8.84
CA SER A 42 -19.60 12.72 -8.16
C SER A 42 -18.56 11.65 -8.47
N LEU A 43 -18.97 10.39 -8.65
CA LEU A 43 -18.09 9.28 -8.97
C LEU A 43 -17.46 9.48 -10.35
N CYS A 44 -18.26 9.77 -11.37
CA CYS A 44 -17.76 10.07 -12.72
C CYS A 44 -16.75 11.23 -12.69
N ALA A 45 -17.10 12.35 -12.05
CA ALA A 45 -16.19 13.50 -11.94
C ALA A 45 -14.88 13.18 -11.19
N GLN A 46 -14.91 12.26 -10.23
CA GLN A 46 -13.71 11.82 -9.52
C GLN A 46 -12.84 10.91 -10.38
N ILE A 47 -13.44 10.03 -11.18
CA ILE A 47 -12.73 9.15 -12.12
C ILE A 47 -12.08 9.99 -13.22
N ASP A 48 -12.83 10.89 -13.84
CA ASP A 48 -12.33 11.81 -14.89
C ASP A 48 -11.20 12.70 -14.37
N GLY A 49 -11.27 13.08 -13.09
CA GLY A 49 -10.23 13.86 -12.41
C GLY A 49 -9.06 13.06 -11.86
N GLY A 50 -9.02 11.73 -12.02
CA GLY A 50 -7.96 10.86 -11.49
C GLY A 50 -7.94 10.73 -9.96
N TYR A 51 -9.00 11.14 -9.26
CA TYR A 51 -9.11 11.09 -7.79
C TYR A 51 -9.57 9.71 -7.30
N PHE A 52 -8.85 8.65 -7.67
CA PHE A 52 -9.28 7.25 -7.48
C PHE A 52 -9.52 6.86 -6.01
N THR A 53 -8.70 7.33 -5.08
CA THR A 53 -8.90 7.05 -3.64
C THR A 53 -10.19 7.65 -3.08
N ASN A 54 -10.64 8.78 -3.63
CA ASN A 54 -11.92 9.39 -3.27
C ASN A 54 -13.09 8.70 -4.00
N ALA A 55 -12.86 8.27 -5.24
CA ALA A 55 -13.82 7.49 -6.02
C ALA A 55 -14.19 6.17 -5.31
N VAL A 56 -13.22 5.43 -4.77
CA VAL A 56 -13.47 4.21 -3.97
C VAL A 56 -14.37 4.50 -2.78
N LYS A 57 -14.11 5.58 -2.03
CA LYS A 57 -14.97 6.00 -0.91
C LYS A 57 -16.38 6.39 -1.35
N THR A 58 -16.54 6.88 -2.57
CA THR A 58 -17.85 7.16 -3.16
C THR A 58 -18.56 5.88 -3.55
N CYS A 59 -17.87 4.89 -4.14
CA CYS A 59 -18.42 3.55 -4.36
C CYS A 59 -18.91 2.92 -3.06
N ASP A 60 -18.14 3.02 -1.96
CA ASP A 60 -18.59 2.51 -0.65
C ASP A 60 -19.87 3.18 -0.14
N LYS A 61 -20.11 4.45 -0.49
CA LYS A 61 -21.35 5.15 -0.12
C LYS A 61 -22.52 4.68 -0.98
N ILE A 62 -22.27 4.39 -2.27
CA ILE A 62 -23.27 3.83 -3.18
C ILE A 62 -23.66 2.43 -2.70
N LEU A 63 -22.68 1.56 -2.47
CA LEU A 63 -22.90 0.18 -2.01
C LEU A 63 -23.54 0.09 -0.61
N ARG A 64 -23.42 1.13 0.21
CA ARG A 64 -24.18 1.24 1.47
C ARG A 64 -25.66 1.50 1.28
N LEU A 65 -26.04 2.16 0.18
CA LEU A 65 -27.44 2.40 -0.19
C LEU A 65 -28.00 1.24 -1.01
N GLU A 66 -27.18 0.68 -1.89
CA GLU A 66 -27.53 -0.42 -2.79
C GLU A 66 -26.42 -1.47 -2.86
N PRO A 67 -26.41 -2.45 -1.93
CA PRO A 67 -25.33 -3.44 -1.86
C PRO A 67 -25.23 -4.37 -3.08
N SER A 68 -26.32 -4.53 -3.83
CA SER A 68 -26.42 -5.39 -5.01
C SER A 68 -26.02 -4.71 -6.33
N ASP A 69 -25.68 -3.42 -6.30
CA ASP A 69 -25.32 -2.65 -7.50
C ASP A 69 -24.02 -3.20 -8.12
N GLN A 70 -24.16 -3.86 -9.27
CA GLN A 70 -23.04 -4.52 -9.97
C GLN A 70 -22.06 -3.51 -10.57
N ASP A 71 -22.56 -2.35 -11.05
CA ASP A 71 -21.73 -1.33 -11.66
C ASP A 71 -20.84 -0.66 -10.62
N ALA A 72 -21.38 -0.37 -9.44
CA ALA A 72 -20.63 0.15 -8.30
C ALA A 72 -19.60 -0.86 -7.78
N GLN A 73 -19.92 -2.16 -7.75
CA GLN A 73 -18.97 -3.22 -7.39
C GLN A 73 -17.82 -3.32 -8.40
N ARG A 74 -18.13 -3.41 -9.70
CA ARG A 74 -17.16 -3.45 -10.80
C ARG A 74 -16.28 -2.20 -10.83
N THR A 75 -16.89 -1.02 -10.70
CA THR A 75 -16.16 0.25 -10.67
C THR A 75 -15.24 0.30 -9.46
N LYS A 76 -15.71 -0.14 -8.28
CA LYS A 76 -14.85 -0.22 -7.09
C LYS A 76 -13.67 -1.17 -7.32
N LEU A 77 -13.90 -2.34 -7.90
CA LEU A 77 -12.85 -3.31 -8.19
C LEU A 77 -11.80 -2.73 -9.14
N PHE A 78 -12.23 -2.16 -10.27
CA PHE A 78 -11.35 -1.50 -11.22
C PHE A 78 -10.50 -0.42 -10.54
N LEU A 79 -11.12 0.43 -9.73
CA LEU A 79 -10.42 1.48 -9.00
C LEU A 79 -9.38 0.91 -8.03
N LEU A 80 -9.71 -0.15 -7.28
CA LEU A 80 -8.78 -0.81 -6.36
C LEU A 80 -7.56 -1.37 -7.10
N LEU A 81 -7.75 -1.95 -8.29
CA LEU A 81 -6.64 -2.42 -9.13
C LEU A 81 -5.76 -1.26 -9.60
N GLN A 82 -6.36 -0.14 -10.00
CA GLN A 82 -5.66 1.06 -10.45
C GLN A 82 -4.81 1.70 -9.33
N ILE A 83 -5.26 1.64 -8.08
CA ILE A 83 -4.52 2.13 -6.91
C ILE A 83 -3.69 1.02 -6.21
N GLU A 84 -3.54 -0.13 -6.86
CA GLU A 84 -2.73 -1.26 -6.42
C GLU A 84 -3.13 -1.84 -5.04
N GLN A 85 -4.39 -1.69 -4.64
CA GLN A 85 -4.93 -2.27 -3.40
C GLN A 85 -5.43 -3.69 -3.65
N TYR A 86 -4.50 -4.61 -3.89
CA TYR A 86 -4.79 -6.00 -4.28
C TYR A 86 -5.50 -6.82 -3.22
N ASP A 87 -5.16 -6.62 -1.93
CA ASP A 87 -5.81 -7.35 -0.84
C ASP A 87 -7.30 -6.98 -0.73
N GLU A 88 -7.61 -5.68 -0.82
CA GLU A 88 -8.99 -5.20 -0.83
C GLU A 88 -9.76 -5.68 -2.07
N ALA A 89 -9.10 -5.74 -3.23
CA ALA A 89 -9.69 -6.28 -4.45
C ALA A 89 -10.06 -7.76 -4.31
N LEU A 90 -9.16 -8.59 -3.77
CA LEU A 90 -9.43 -10.01 -3.50
C LEU A 90 -10.55 -10.20 -2.48
N LEU A 91 -10.59 -9.38 -1.42
CA LEU A 91 -11.68 -9.40 -0.44
C LEU A 91 -13.02 -9.05 -1.08
N LEU A 92 -13.05 -8.05 -1.96
CA LEU A 92 -14.25 -7.65 -2.70
C LEU A 92 -14.73 -8.77 -3.64
N ILE A 93 -13.82 -9.40 -4.38
CA ILE A 93 -14.13 -10.54 -5.26
C ILE A 93 -14.66 -11.74 -4.44
N GLY A 94 -14.01 -12.07 -3.32
CA GLY A 94 -14.44 -13.19 -2.48
C GLY A 94 -15.79 -12.96 -1.78
N SER A 95 -16.19 -11.70 -1.61
CA SER A 95 -17.47 -11.33 -1.01
C SER A 95 -18.59 -11.12 -2.03
N SER A 96 -18.30 -11.21 -3.34
CA SER A 96 -19.29 -10.99 -4.38
C SER A 96 -20.27 -12.17 -4.48
N GLN A 97 -21.46 -11.90 -5.01
CA GLN A 97 -22.48 -12.95 -5.21
C GLN A 97 -22.09 -13.94 -6.31
N ASP A 98 -21.33 -13.45 -7.30
CA ASP A 98 -20.76 -14.26 -8.37
C ASP A 98 -19.25 -14.00 -8.48
N PRO A 99 -18.43 -14.74 -7.71
CA PRO A 99 -16.98 -14.61 -7.78
C PRO A 99 -16.41 -15.03 -9.14
N LYS A 100 -17.11 -15.87 -9.90
CA LYS A 100 -16.65 -16.34 -11.22
C LYS A 100 -16.71 -15.24 -12.26
N ALA A 101 -17.64 -14.30 -12.13
CA ALA A 101 -17.70 -13.13 -13.00
C ALA A 101 -16.42 -12.29 -12.96
N TYR A 102 -15.64 -12.39 -11.88
CA TYR A 102 -14.39 -11.66 -11.65
C TYR A 102 -13.14 -12.54 -11.73
N SER A 103 -13.23 -13.71 -12.40
CA SER A 103 -12.11 -14.64 -12.51
C SER A 103 -10.88 -14.01 -13.17
N TYR A 104 -11.08 -13.15 -14.18
CA TYR A 104 -9.97 -12.47 -14.86
C TYR A 104 -9.28 -11.48 -13.92
N GLU A 105 -10.04 -10.61 -13.26
CA GLU A 105 -9.52 -9.64 -12.29
C GLU A 105 -8.85 -10.35 -11.13
N ARG A 106 -9.37 -11.50 -10.69
CA ARG A 106 -8.75 -12.34 -9.67
C ARG A 106 -7.40 -12.89 -10.12
N ALA A 107 -7.32 -13.46 -11.33
CA ALA A 107 -6.07 -13.95 -11.90
C ALA A 107 -5.04 -12.82 -12.01
N TYR A 108 -5.43 -11.69 -12.59
CA TYR A 108 -4.60 -10.50 -12.69
C TYR A 108 -4.11 -10.01 -11.31
N THR A 109 -4.98 -10.00 -10.31
CA THR A 109 -4.61 -9.59 -8.95
C THR A 109 -3.57 -10.53 -8.33
N LEU A 110 -3.73 -11.85 -8.50
CA LEU A 110 -2.77 -12.85 -8.02
C LEU A 110 -1.42 -12.72 -8.75
N TYR A 111 -1.43 -12.47 -10.06
CA TYR A 111 -0.23 -12.15 -10.83
C TYR A 111 0.49 -10.92 -10.25
N ARG A 112 -0.23 -9.81 -10.01
CA ARG A 112 0.36 -8.61 -9.39
C ARG A 112 0.94 -8.88 -7.99
N LYS A 113 0.37 -9.83 -7.25
CA LYS A 113 0.84 -10.31 -5.95
C LYS A 113 1.99 -11.34 -5.97
N GLN A 114 2.50 -11.70 -7.15
CA GLN A 114 3.56 -12.73 -7.29
C GLN A 114 3.10 -14.11 -6.82
N GLN A 115 1.85 -14.45 -7.13
CA GLN A 115 1.28 -15.79 -6.93
C GLN A 115 1.00 -16.40 -8.31
N GLU A 116 2.05 -16.67 -9.08
CA GLU A 116 2.00 -17.09 -10.49
C GLU A 116 1.25 -18.41 -10.65
N THR A 117 1.47 -19.38 -9.75
CA THR A 117 0.86 -20.71 -9.81
C THR A 117 -0.65 -20.65 -9.66
N GLU A 118 -1.15 -19.87 -8.70
CA GLU A 118 -2.58 -19.66 -8.49
C GLU A 118 -3.19 -18.86 -9.64
N SER A 119 -2.51 -17.80 -10.10
CA SER A 119 -2.93 -17.00 -11.25
C SER A 119 -3.09 -17.85 -12.51
N ARG A 120 -2.10 -18.71 -12.81
CA ARG A 120 -2.14 -19.60 -13.96
C ARG A 120 -3.27 -20.60 -13.87
N GLY A 121 -3.50 -21.22 -12.70
CA GLY A 121 -4.60 -22.16 -12.53
C GLY A 121 -5.96 -21.55 -12.88
N ILE A 122 -6.19 -20.28 -12.51
CA ILE A 122 -7.41 -19.56 -12.89
C ILE A 122 -7.42 -19.24 -14.38
N LEU A 123 -6.29 -18.82 -14.94
CA LEU A 123 -6.17 -18.46 -16.35
C LEU A 123 -6.43 -19.65 -17.27
N GLU A 124 -5.93 -20.84 -16.95
CA GLU A 124 -6.22 -22.07 -17.70
C GLU A 124 -7.71 -22.42 -17.69
N THR A 125 -8.39 -22.20 -16.56
CA THR A 125 -9.83 -22.38 -16.48
C THR A 125 -10.56 -21.37 -17.38
N LEU A 126 -10.11 -20.12 -17.40
CA LEU A 126 -10.66 -19.08 -18.27
C LEU A 126 -10.44 -19.38 -19.76
N LYS A 127 -9.27 -19.92 -20.15
CA LYS A 127 -8.97 -20.35 -21.51
C LYS A 127 -9.96 -21.40 -21.99
N GLN A 128 -10.26 -22.38 -21.15
CA GLN A 128 -11.24 -23.42 -21.45
C GLN A 128 -12.67 -22.88 -21.61
N GLU A 129 -13.05 -21.86 -20.83
CA GLU A 129 -14.40 -21.30 -20.84
C GLU A 129 -14.64 -20.27 -21.96
N LYS A 130 -13.67 -19.38 -22.23
CA LYS A 130 -13.81 -18.25 -23.15
C LYS A 130 -13.12 -18.46 -24.51
N GLY A 131 -12.25 -19.45 -24.61
CA GLY A 131 -11.40 -19.70 -25.77
C GLY A 131 -9.99 -19.15 -25.58
N GLU A 132 -9.03 -19.74 -26.30
CA GLU A 132 -7.61 -19.40 -26.24
C GLU A 132 -7.30 -18.04 -26.88
N ASP A 133 -8.17 -17.54 -27.76
CA ASP A 133 -7.98 -16.29 -28.51
C ASP A 133 -8.49 -15.03 -27.77
N ASP A 134 -9.01 -15.15 -26.54
CA ASP A 134 -9.44 -13.97 -25.78
C ASP A 134 -8.23 -13.06 -25.50
N ARG A 135 -8.28 -11.83 -26.05
CA ARG A 135 -7.16 -10.89 -26.02
C ARG A 135 -6.64 -10.62 -24.61
N GLY A 136 -7.53 -10.50 -23.62
CA GLY A 136 -7.14 -10.24 -22.23
C GLY A 136 -6.42 -11.43 -21.61
N ILE A 137 -6.86 -12.64 -21.93
CA ILE A 137 -6.23 -13.89 -21.51
C ILE A 137 -4.83 -14.01 -22.11
N VAL A 138 -4.68 -13.80 -23.43
CA VAL A 138 -3.38 -13.89 -24.12
C VAL A 138 -2.38 -12.89 -23.52
N HIS A 139 -2.82 -11.66 -23.19
CA HIS A 139 -1.97 -10.68 -22.49
C HIS A 139 -1.46 -11.18 -21.14
N LEU A 140 -2.36 -11.68 -20.29
CA LEU A 140 -1.97 -12.15 -18.96
C LEU A 140 -1.11 -13.42 -19.03
N GLU A 141 -1.35 -14.27 -20.03
CA GLU A 141 -0.56 -15.46 -20.29
C GLU A 141 0.87 -15.11 -20.72
N ALA A 142 1.02 -14.16 -21.66
CA ALA A 142 2.33 -13.66 -22.08
C ALA A 142 3.12 -13.06 -20.90
N GLN A 143 2.43 -12.33 -20.03
CA GLN A 143 3.02 -11.77 -18.80
C GLN A 143 3.49 -12.86 -17.83
N LEU A 144 2.70 -13.91 -17.62
CA LEU A 144 3.08 -15.05 -16.77
C LEU A 144 4.27 -15.82 -17.35
N ASN A 145 4.26 -16.12 -18.65
CA ASN A 145 5.36 -16.80 -19.32
C ASN A 145 6.67 -16.00 -19.24
N TYR A 146 6.59 -14.68 -19.43
CA TYR A 146 7.76 -13.80 -19.25
C TYR A 146 8.32 -13.90 -17.83
N ARG A 147 7.46 -13.88 -16.81
CA ARG A 147 7.89 -13.93 -15.40
C ARG A 147 8.56 -15.24 -15.01
N GLU A 148 8.17 -16.33 -15.65
CA GLU A 148 8.71 -17.66 -15.39
C GLU A 148 9.96 -17.99 -16.21
N GLY A 149 10.35 -17.09 -17.11
CA GLY A 149 11.52 -17.27 -17.98
C GLY A 149 11.22 -18.06 -19.26
N SER A 150 9.95 -18.38 -19.52
CA SER A 150 9.44 -18.89 -20.80
C SER A 150 9.35 -17.74 -21.81
N TYR A 151 10.52 -17.15 -22.13
CA TYR A 151 10.62 -15.93 -22.94
C TYR A 151 10.23 -16.18 -24.40
N GLN A 152 10.39 -17.42 -24.89
CA GLN A 152 10.03 -17.78 -26.26
C GLN A 152 8.52 -17.74 -26.44
N GLU A 153 7.79 -18.40 -25.54
CA GLU A 153 6.33 -18.40 -25.50
C GLU A 153 5.77 -16.99 -25.30
N ALA A 154 6.37 -16.20 -24.39
CA ALA A 154 5.98 -14.81 -24.20
C ALA A 154 6.20 -13.96 -25.47
N PHE A 155 7.32 -14.15 -26.18
CA PHE A 155 7.62 -13.45 -27.42
C PHE A 155 6.60 -13.78 -28.52
N GLU A 156 6.25 -15.05 -28.68
CA GLU A 156 5.25 -15.50 -29.66
C GLU A 156 3.87 -14.90 -29.37
N MET A 157 3.42 -14.94 -28.12
CA MET A 157 2.14 -14.35 -27.71
C MET A 157 2.11 -12.83 -27.92
N TYR A 158 3.19 -12.11 -27.60
CA TYR A 158 3.25 -10.67 -27.85
C TYR A 158 3.24 -10.34 -29.35
N ASN A 159 3.86 -11.14 -30.21
CA ASN A 159 3.74 -10.95 -31.66
C ASN A 159 2.28 -11.13 -32.11
N GLN A 160 1.61 -12.21 -31.66
CA GLN A 160 0.20 -12.44 -31.96
C GLN A 160 -0.70 -11.26 -31.53
N LEU A 161 -0.45 -10.69 -30.35
CA LEU A 161 -1.18 -9.52 -29.87
C LEU A 161 -0.91 -8.27 -30.71
N LEU A 162 0.32 -8.10 -31.19
CA LEU A 162 0.75 -6.97 -31.99
C LEU A 162 0.14 -6.99 -33.40
N ASP A 163 -0.06 -8.16 -33.99
CA ASP A 163 -0.68 -8.33 -35.32
C ASP A 163 -2.08 -7.70 -35.42
N THR A 164 -2.77 -7.61 -34.27
CA THR A 164 -4.13 -7.08 -34.17
C THR A 164 -4.21 -5.76 -33.40
N ALA A 165 -3.09 -5.23 -32.90
CA ALA A 165 -3.04 -3.98 -32.16
C ALA A 165 -3.04 -2.77 -33.11
N GLU A 166 -3.82 -1.74 -32.78
CA GLU A 166 -3.80 -0.48 -33.54
C GLU A 166 -2.46 0.25 -33.34
N SER A 167 -1.77 0.62 -34.43
CA SER A 167 -0.38 1.11 -34.37
C SER A 167 -0.14 2.37 -33.54
N ASN A 168 -1.19 3.14 -33.23
CA ASN A 168 -1.09 4.38 -32.46
C ASN A 168 -1.81 4.30 -31.10
N SER A 169 -2.14 3.08 -30.66
CA SER A 169 -2.76 2.83 -29.35
C SER A 169 -1.70 2.71 -28.25
N GLU A 170 -2.06 3.06 -27.01
CA GLU A 170 -1.23 2.83 -25.82
C GLU A 170 -0.85 1.34 -25.69
N GLU A 171 -1.83 0.47 -25.96
CA GLU A 171 -1.63 -0.99 -25.94
C GLU A 171 -0.52 -1.45 -26.90
N HIS A 172 -0.46 -0.91 -28.12
CA HIS A 172 0.60 -1.26 -29.08
C HIS A 172 2.00 -0.90 -28.54
N PHE A 173 2.13 0.26 -27.88
CA PHE A 173 3.41 0.68 -27.29
C PHE A 173 3.81 -0.23 -26.11
N ASP A 174 2.85 -0.62 -25.28
CA ASP A 174 3.08 -1.53 -24.16
C ASP A 174 3.49 -2.93 -24.64
N ILE A 175 2.76 -3.50 -25.60
CA ILE A 175 3.09 -4.79 -26.22
C ILE A 175 4.48 -4.74 -26.86
N SER A 176 4.79 -3.70 -27.64
CA SER A 176 6.08 -3.56 -28.30
C SER A 176 7.25 -3.52 -27.29
N THR A 177 7.05 -2.82 -26.18
CA THR A 177 8.05 -2.76 -25.09
C THR A 177 8.28 -4.13 -24.48
N ASN A 178 7.20 -4.86 -24.17
CA ASN A 178 7.30 -6.20 -23.58
C ASN A 178 7.89 -7.22 -24.56
N LEU A 179 7.51 -7.15 -25.84
CA LEU A 179 8.06 -7.97 -26.91
C LEU A 179 9.58 -7.80 -27.03
N GLN A 180 10.06 -6.54 -27.05
CA GLN A 180 11.49 -6.24 -27.08
C GLN A 180 12.21 -6.75 -25.82
N ALA A 181 11.56 -6.72 -24.65
CA ALA A 181 12.12 -7.28 -23.44
C ALA A 181 12.27 -8.80 -23.54
N SER A 182 11.24 -9.52 -24.01
CA SER A 182 11.31 -10.96 -24.27
C SER A 182 12.42 -11.30 -25.26
N GLN A 183 12.53 -10.56 -26.36
CA GLN A 183 13.57 -10.74 -27.37
C GLN A 183 14.98 -10.56 -26.78
N LYS A 184 15.21 -9.50 -26.02
CA LYS A 184 16.52 -9.27 -25.39
C LYS A 184 16.93 -10.40 -24.44
N HIS A 185 15.98 -10.97 -23.72
CA HIS A 185 16.26 -12.15 -22.87
C HIS A 185 16.60 -13.38 -23.71
N LEU A 186 15.88 -13.64 -24.80
CA LEU A 186 16.20 -14.72 -25.73
C LEU A 186 17.59 -14.55 -26.36
N ASP A 187 17.91 -13.35 -26.85
CA ASP A 187 19.20 -13.04 -27.43
C ASP A 187 20.34 -13.28 -26.43
N PHE A 188 20.13 -12.88 -25.17
CA PHE A 188 21.09 -13.12 -24.10
C PHE A 188 21.27 -14.62 -23.82
N ILE A 189 20.19 -15.38 -23.67
CA ILE A 189 20.24 -16.81 -23.38
C ILE A 189 20.92 -17.59 -24.51
N ASN A 190 20.60 -17.25 -25.76
CA ASN A 190 21.07 -17.99 -26.92
C ASN A 190 22.51 -17.64 -27.32
N THR A 191 22.90 -16.37 -27.22
CA THR A 191 24.17 -15.90 -27.78
C THR A 191 24.91 -14.91 -26.87
N GLY A 192 24.17 -13.99 -26.23
CA GLY A 192 24.76 -12.91 -25.44
C GLY A 192 25.56 -13.41 -24.24
N PHE A 193 25.13 -14.49 -23.58
CA PHE A 193 25.85 -15.10 -22.47
C PHE A 193 27.23 -15.63 -22.90
N HIS A 194 27.28 -16.34 -24.03
CA HIS A 194 28.55 -16.84 -24.57
C HIS A 194 29.49 -15.71 -24.95
N HIS A 195 28.99 -14.69 -25.66
CA HIS A 195 29.78 -13.52 -26.01
C HIS A 195 30.29 -12.76 -24.76
N ALA A 196 29.48 -12.68 -23.71
CA ALA A 196 29.89 -12.06 -22.45
C ALA A 196 31.02 -12.85 -21.75
N LEU A 197 30.98 -14.19 -21.82
CA LEU A 197 32.07 -15.04 -21.33
C LEU A 197 33.35 -14.88 -22.15
N ASP A 198 33.25 -14.85 -23.48
CA ASP A 198 34.39 -14.68 -24.37
C ASP A 198 35.06 -13.30 -24.22
N ALA A 199 34.29 -12.28 -23.85
CA ALA A 199 34.78 -10.93 -23.61
C ALA A 199 35.47 -10.75 -22.24
N LEU A 200 35.48 -11.77 -21.36
CA LEU A 200 36.15 -11.67 -20.08
C LEU A 200 37.67 -11.57 -20.23
N PRO A 201 38.35 -10.74 -19.43
CA PRO A 201 39.81 -10.72 -19.38
C PRO A 201 40.39 -12.11 -19.12
N THR A 202 41.43 -12.48 -19.87
CA THR A 202 42.10 -13.79 -19.75
C THR A 202 42.60 -14.09 -18.34
N THR A 203 42.99 -13.06 -17.59
CA THR A 203 43.36 -13.20 -16.17
C THR A 203 42.24 -13.77 -15.31
N ILE A 204 40.98 -13.41 -15.57
CA ILE A 204 39.81 -13.91 -14.86
C ILE A 204 39.49 -15.33 -15.29
N THR A 205 39.47 -15.60 -16.60
CA THR A 205 39.19 -16.95 -17.13
C THR A 205 40.23 -17.96 -16.66
N SER A 206 41.53 -17.63 -16.75
CA SER A 206 42.61 -18.49 -16.24
C SER A 206 42.51 -18.72 -14.73
N THR A 207 42.11 -17.70 -13.95
CA THR A 207 41.91 -17.88 -12.50
C THR A 207 40.75 -18.83 -12.21
N LEU A 208 39.64 -18.73 -12.94
CA LEU A 208 38.48 -19.62 -12.79
C LEU A 208 38.78 -21.06 -13.22
N GLU A 209 39.51 -21.25 -14.32
CA GLU A 209 39.90 -22.58 -14.83
C GLU A 209 40.92 -23.28 -13.92
N THR A 210 41.83 -22.52 -13.31
CA THR A 210 42.87 -23.06 -12.41
C THR A 210 42.41 -23.14 -10.96
N ALA A 211 41.26 -22.54 -10.62
CA ALA A 211 40.71 -22.61 -9.27
C ALA A 211 40.39 -24.07 -8.93
N PRO A 212 40.90 -24.59 -7.79
CA PRO A 212 40.48 -25.91 -7.34
C PRO A 212 38.97 -25.92 -7.14
N PRO A 213 38.27 -27.04 -7.43
CA PRO A 213 36.84 -27.14 -7.20
C PRO A 213 36.53 -26.71 -5.77
N PRO A 214 35.42 -25.99 -5.52
CA PRO A 214 35.08 -25.55 -4.19
C PRO A 214 35.07 -26.79 -3.28
N VAL A 215 36.08 -26.85 -2.40
CA VAL A 215 36.15 -27.90 -1.42
C VAL A 215 34.94 -27.67 -0.56
N HIS A 216 33.95 -28.55 -0.66
CA HIS A 216 32.89 -28.60 0.33
C HIS A 216 33.62 -28.78 1.65
N GLN A 217 33.83 -27.70 2.40
CA GLN A 217 34.15 -27.84 3.80
C GLN A 217 33.05 -28.75 4.31
N PRO A 218 33.36 -29.91 4.91
CA PRO A 218 32.32 -30.63 5.60
C PRO A 218 31.73 -29.58 6.53
N SER A 219 30.48 -29.20 6.26
CA SER A 219 29.63 -28.61 7.26
C SER A 219 29.92 -29.45 8.48
N ILE A 220 30.40 -28.84 9.55
CA ILE A 220 30.59 -29.53 10.81
C ILE A 220 29.18 -29.85 11.29
N ALA A 221 28.55 -30.82 10.64
CA ALA A 221 27.44 -31.56 11.15
C ALA A 221 28.04 -32.16 12.41
N ALA A 222 27.67 -31.56 13.55
CA ALA A 222 27.79 -32.21 14.82
C ALA A 222 27.38 -33.67 14.61
N ALA A 223 28.36 -34.56 14.79
CA ALA A 223 28.20 -35.98 14.51
C ALA A 223 27.06 -36.52 15.36
N VAL A 224 25.88 -36.65 14.77
CA VAL A 224 24.82 -37.52 15.25
C VAL A 224 25.17 -38.91 14.75
N THR A 225 26.14 -39.53 15.42
CA THR A 225 26.39 -40.97 15.28
C THR A 225 25.19 -41.71 15.87
N SER A 226 24.27 -42.11 15.01
CA SER A 226 23.30 -43.16 15.30
C SER A 226 24.05 -44.50 15.34
N ALA A 227 24.43 -44.92 16.55
CA ALA A 227 24.80 -46.30 16.84
C ALA A 227 23.83 -46.83 17.92
N SER A 228 23.24 -47.98 17.63
CA SER A 228 22.14 -48.60 18.36
C SER A 228 22.62 -49.33 19.63
N ALA A 229 21.97 -49.02 20.75
CA ALA A 229 21.75 -49.83 21.98
C ALA A 229 22.93 -50.14 22.94
N PRO A 230 22.66 -50.51 24.21
CA PRO A 230 21.76 -49.89 25.19
C PRO A 230 22.47 -49.68 26.54
N ALA A 231 22.34 -48.52 27.19
CA ALA A 231 22.78 -48.37 28.58
C ALA A 231 22.05 -47.24 29.29
N GLU A 232 21.24 -47.66 30.26
CA GLU A 232 20.97 -47.07 31.57
C GLU A 232 20.68 -45.56 31.69
N ARG A 233 19.49 -45.29 32.26
CA ARG A 233 19.11 -44.00 32.84
C ARG A 233 20.13 -43.58 33.89
N GLU A 234 20.85 -42.49 33.63
CA GLU A 234 21.38 -41.62 34.67
C GLU A 234 21.15 -40.15 34.30
N GLU A 235 20.29 -39.49 35.10
CA GLU A 235 20.14 -38.04 35.12
C GLU A 235 21.46 -37.40 35.58
N SER A 236 22.25 -36.87 34.64
CA SER A 236 23.44 -36.09 34.99
C SER A 236 23.27 -34.60 34.62
N ARG A 237 23.13 -33.85 35.71
CA ARG A 237 23.10 -32.39 35.89
C ARG A 237 23.92 -31.58 34.87
N ILE A 238 23.28 -30.57 34.27
CA ILE A 238 23.94 -29.51 33.49
C ILE A 238 24.83 -28.69 34.43
N VAL A 239 26.16 -28.79 34.27
CA VAL A 239 27.11 -27.88 34.93
C VAL A 239 27.31 -26.66 34.02
N PRO A 240 26.92 -25.43 34.42
CA PRO A 240 27.12 -24.25 33.59
C PRO A 240 28.60 -23.86 33.51
N LYS A 241 29.10 -23.64 32.29
CA LYS A 241 30.46 -23.13 32.03
C LYS A 241 30.62 -21.74 32.65
N LYS A 242 31.69 -21.54 33.44
CA LYS A 242 32.04 -20.24 34.04
C LYS A 242 32.41 -19.22 32.97
N VAL A 243 31.71 -18.08 32.95
CA VAL A 243 32.03 -16.91 32.12
C VAL A 243 33.30 -16.24 32.67
N ARG A 244 34.29 -16.00 31.80
CA ARG A 244 35.55 -15.35 32.18
C ARG A 244 35.30 -13.89 32.55
N ALA A 245 35.70 -13.48 33.75
CA ALA A 245 35.46 -12.18 34.38
C ALA A 245 36.04 -10.94 33.66
N ARG A 246 36.69 -11.11 32.49
CA ARG A 246 37.18 -9.98 31.67
C ARG A 246 36.08 -9.28 30.87
N ARG A 247 34.85 -9.80 30.84
CA ARG A 247 33.73 -9.30 30.01
C ARG A 247 32.51 -8.84 30.80
N VAL A 248 32.68 -8.55 32.09
CA VAL A 248 31.59 -8.06 32.94
C VAL A 248 31.95 -6.66 33.45
N PRO A 249 31.16 -5.62 33.11
CA PRO A 249 31.37 -4.26 33.62
C PRO A 249 31.32 -4.20 35.15
N ALA A 250 32.05 -3.25 35.74
CA ALA A 250 32.10 -3.07 37.19
C ALA A 250 30.67 -2.87 37.76
N GLY A 251 30.26 -3.76 38.67
CA GLY A 251 28.95 -3.71 39.36
C GLY A 251 27.98 -4.86 39.06
N VAL A 252 28.31 -5.81 38.18
CA VAL A 252 27.45 -6.97 37.88
C VAL A 252 28.07 -8.26 38.46
N ILE A 253 27.42 -8.85 39.46
CA ILE A 253 27.81 -10.13 40.08
C ILE A 253 27.01 -11.26 39.42
N PRO A 254 27.65 -12.17 38.66
CA PRO A 254 26.95 -13.28 38.02
C PRO A 254 26.22 -14.14 39.06
N GLY A 255 24.89 -14.25 38.95
CA GLY A 255 24.05 -15.08 39.82
C GLY A 255 23.18 -14.33 40.84
N VAL A 256 23.43 -13.04 41.09
CA VAL A 256 22.64 -12.23 42.05
C VAL A 256 21.97 -11.02 41.40
N THR A 257 22.55 -10.46 40.33
CA THR A 257 21.88 -9.44 39.52
C THR A 257 20.98 -10.11 38.48
N PRO A 258 19.66 -9.84 38.45
CA PRO A 258 18.82 -10.33 37.38
C PRO A 258 19.37 -9.83 36.03
N PRO A 259 19.37 -10.67 34.99
CA PRO A 259 19.82 -10.24 33.66
C PRO A 259 19.02 -9.00 33.22
N PRO A 260 19.66 -8.04 32.53
CA PRO A 260 18.96 -6.85 32.07
C PRO A 260 17.74 -7.25 31.24
N ASP A 261 16.60 -6.59 31.52
CA ASP A 261 15.29 -6.92 30.98
C ASP A 261 15.35 -7.20 29.46
N PRO A 262 14.95 -8.41 29.01
CA PRO A 262 14.98 -8.79 27.61
C PRO A 262 14.11 -7.90 26.72
N GLU A 263 13.20 -7.10 27.28
CA GLU A 263 12.36 -6.17 26.52
C GLU A 263 12.95 -4.74 26.47
N ARG A 264 14.20 -4.56 26.91
CA ARG A 264 14.85 -3.23 26.97
C ARG A 264 15.04 -2.57 25.61
N TRP A 265 15.16 -3.36 24.54
CA TRP A 265 15.40 -2.90 23.17
C TRP A 265 14.10 -2.67 22.39
N LEU A 266 12.94 -3.05 22.95
CA LEU A 266 11.62 -2.76 22.37
C LEU A 266 11.22 -1.31 22.62
N LYS A 267 10.42 -0.73 21.71
CA LYS A 267 9.83 0.60 21.94
C LYS A 267 8.96 0.55 23.20
N LYS A 268 8.82 1.66 23.93
CA LYS A 268 8.13 1.68 25.24
C LYS A 268 6.71 1.10 25.19
N ILE A 269 6.02 1.20 24.05
CA ILE A 269 4.66 0.70 23.82
C ILE A 269 4.62 -0.83 23.64
N GLU A 270 5.71 -1.42 23.14
CA GLU A 270 5.83 -2.86 22.83
C GLU A 270 6.33 -3.68 24.04
N ARG A 271 6.65 -3.02 25.16
CA ARG A 271 7.09 -3.67 26.40
C ARG A 271 5.88 -4.24 27.14
N SER A 272 5.97 -5.47 27.60
CA SER A 272 4.95 -6.13 28.43
C SER A 272 4.62 -5.35 29.71
N THR A 273 5.60 -4.62 30.26
CA THR A 273 5.45 -3.73 31.43
C THR A 273 4.59 -2.51 31.14
N PHE A 274 4.45 -2.08 29.88
CA PHE A 274 3.67 -0.89 29.50
C PHE A 274 2.19 -1.01 29.87
N ASN A 275 1.64 -2.22 29.75
CA ASN A 275 0.22 -2.49 30.04
C ASN A 275 -0.05 -2.80 31.52
N GLN A 276 0.99 -3.05 32.33
CA GLN A 276 0.84 -3.39 33.76
C GLN A 276 0.48 -2.16 34.61
N GLY A 277 0.80 -0.94 34.15
CA GLY A 277 0.46 0.29 34.86
C GLY A 277 -0.97 0.81 34.66
N LYS A 278 -1.76 0.22 33.74
CA LYS A 278 -3.04 0.80 33.29
C LYS A 278 -4.29 0.01 33.66
N ARG A 279 -4.17 -1.15 34.33
CA ARG A 279 -5.34 -2.00 34.66
C ARG A 279 -5.94 -1.79 36.05
N ARG A 280 -5.55 -0.74 36.79
CA ARG A 280 -6.24 -0.35 38.05
C ARG A 280 -6.33 1.17 38.26
N LYS A 281 -7.14 1.84 37.44
CA LYS A 281 -7.97 3.02 37.78
C LYS A 281 -8.80 3.30 36.53
N GLY A 282 -10.09 2.96 36.50
CA GLY A 282 -11.11 3.68 37.24
C GLY A 282 -11.56 4.86 36.37
N ALA A 283 -12.82 4.81 35.96
CA ALA A 283 -13.49 5.79 35.12
C ALA A 283 -13.34 7.25 35.61
N GLY A 284 -13.35 8.20 34.66
CA GLY A 284 -13.79 9.57 34.91
C GLY A 284 -12.70 10.64 35.06
N GLY A 285 -12.77 11.65 34.19
CA GLY A 285 -12.64 13.07 34.59
C GLY A 285 -11.24 13.70 34.70
N GLY A 286 -10.98 14.64 33.80
CA GLY A 286 -10.65 16.04 34.13
C GLY A 286 -9.28 16.42 34.73
N GLY A 287 -8.68 17.47 34.16
CA GLY A 287 -7.61 18.30 34.77
C GLY A 287 -6.25 18.14 34.09
N ALA A 288 -5.80 18.99 33.16
CA ALA A 288 -5.35 20.38 33.29
C ALA A 288 -4.07 20.56 34.14
N THR A 289 -3.02 21.12 33.52
CA THR A 289 -1.99 22.09 34.03
C THR A 289 -0.76 22.02 33.09
N GLN A 290 -0.55 23.03 32.24
CA GLN A 290 0.24 24.26 32.45
C GLN A 290 1.77 24.04 32.54
N GLY A 291 2.51 24.72 31.64
CA GLY A 291 3.96 24.91 31.74
C GLY A 291 4.60 25.32 30.41
N ALA A 292 4.83 26.61 30.22
CA ALA A 292 5.49 27.25 29.07
C ALA A 292 6.86 27.83 29.47
N ALA A 293 7.77 28.02 28.49
CA ALA A 293 8.80 29.09 28.32
C ALA A 293 10.04 28.56 27.53
N VAL A 294 10.31 29.00 26.27
CA VAL A 294 11.31 29.99 25.75
C VAL A 294 12.80 29.62 26.04
N ASP A 295 13.84 29.81 25.20
CA ASP A 295 14.14 30.80 24.15
C ASP A 295 15.39 30.44 23.28
N ALA A 296 15.56 31.16 22.16
CA ALA A 296 16.75 31.63 21.42
C ALA A 296 17.75 30.75 20.58
N THR A 297 17.71 31.06 19.26
CA THR A 297 18.64 31.08 18.08
C THR A 297 20.19 31.20 18.26
N PRO A 298 21.07 30.94 17.24
CA PRO A 298 21.10 31.65 15.93
C PRO A 298 21.59 30.94 14.64
N THR A 299 21.24 31.60 13.52
CA THR A 299 21.62 31.41 12.10
C THR A 299 22.99 32.05 11.79
N PRO A 300 23.63 31.79 10.62
CA PRO A 300 23.52 32.73 9.47
C PRO A 300 23.55 31.97 8.10
N GLY A 301 23.18 32.51 6.93
CA GLY A 301 22.79 33.84 6.50
C GLY A 301 22.35 33.82 5.02
N GLY A 302 21.91 34.97 4.51
CA GLY A 302 21.54 35.18 3.10
C GLY A 302 20.43 36.21 2.93
N ALA A 303 20.81 37.47 2.77
CA ALA A 303 19.94 38.62 2.48
C ALA A 303 20.19 39.10 1.02
N PRO A 304 19.61 40.22 0.54
CA PRO A 304 18.18 40.47 0.28
C PRO A 304 17.95 41.18 -1.08
N HIS A 305 16.68 41.52 -1.39
CA HIS A 305 16.16 42.80 -1.94
C HIS A 305 14.92 42.58 -2.85
N THR A 306 13.69 42.93 -2.41
CA THR A 306 12.90 44.18 -2.60
C THR A 306 11.71 43.90 -3.53
N SER A 307 10.46 44.18 -3.17
CA SER A 307 9.91 45.54 -3.16
C SER A 307 8.62 45.65 -2.34
N LYS A 308 8.40 46.87 -1.83
CA LYS A 308 7.28 47.39 -1.04
C LYS A 308 6.19 47.95 -1.95
N SER A 309 4.91 47.71 -1.63
CA SER A 309 3.83 48.70 -1.40
C SER A 309 2.54 47.92 -1.15
N GLY A 310 1.61 48.22 -0.25
CA GLY A 310 1.28 49.44 0.47
C GLY A 310 -0.19 49.77 0.19
N GLY A 311 -1.12 49.47 1.13
CA GLY A 311 -2.53 49.85 0.94
C GLY A 311 -3.52 49.31 1.97
N LYS A 312 -3.64 49.98 3.13
CA LYS A 312 -4.73 49.85 4.11
C LYS A 312 -6.00 50.54 3.59
N GLY A 313 -7.17 49.91 3.76
CA GLY A 313 -8.48 50.55 3.56
C GLY A 313 -9.52 50.04 4.55
N LYS A 314 -9.91 50.89 5.50
CA LYS A 314 -10.81 50.65 6.64
C LYS A 314 -12.30 50.71 6.24
N LYS A 315 -13.11 49.95 6.97
CA LYS A 315 -14.56 50.11 7.18
C LYS A 315 -14.98 51.55 7.54
N LYS A 316 -16.04 52.06 6.89
CA LYS A 316 -17.27 52.64 7.49
C LYS A 316 -18.12 53.33 6.40
N LYS A 317 -19.31 52.82 6.11
CA LYS A 317 -20.61 53.40 6.52
C LYS A 317 -21.72 52.42 6.15
#